data_AF-A0A1T1CLP6-F1
#
_entry.id   AF-A0A1T1CLP6-F1
#
_cell.length_a   1.000
_cell.length_b   1.000
_cell.length_c   1.000
_cell.angle_alpha   90.00
_cell.angle_beta   90.00
_cell.angle_gamma   90.00
#
_symmetry.space_group_name_H-M   'P 1'
#
loop_
_entity.id
_entity.type
_entity.pdbx_description
1 polymer ?
#
loop_
_entity_poly.entity_id
_entity_poly.type
_entity_poly.pdbx_seq_one_letter_code
_entity_poly.pdbx_strand_id
1 'polypeptide(L)'
;MENPDKNFPNRLRLKLDIQNGRAGVVWRGQSIIMNIDDSLNKWIHVVLSYNATTSTISGYLNGAVVLAKLCYANNPGGPDNPNNAPKYGNFEMVGTNGKVVFGTHQFETTPPLNNGSDQPWATSFAGLMDEFRMYDSALTDNEVSALFKLEKDNR
;
A
#
# COMPACT_ATOMS: atom_id res chain seq x y z
N MET A 1 7.77 -4.17 -0.90
CA MET A 1 8.05 -4.15 -2.35
C MET A 1 7.94 -5.55 -2.88
N GLU A 2 7.53 -5.72 -4.13
CA GLU A 2 7.41 -7.05 -4.75
C GLU A 2 8.60 -7.33 -5.67
N ASN A 3 8.87 -8.61 -5.91
CA ASN A 3 10.03 -9.03 -6.70
C ASN A 3 10.02 -8.45 -8.12
N PRO A 4 11.21 -8.15 -8.68
CA PRO A 4 11.36 -7.63 -10.03
C PRO A 4 10.66 -8.51 -11.07
N ASP A 5 9.99 -7.86 -12.01
CA ASP A 5 9.38 -8.53 -13.15
C ASP A 5 10.41 -8.64 -14.28
N LYS A 6 10.78 -9.88 -14.66
CA LYS A 6 11.77 -10.13 -15.71
C LYS A 6 11.36 -9.53 -17.06
N ASN A 7 10.06 -9.41 -17.32
CA ASN A 7 9.55 -8.82 -18.56
C ASN A 7 9.56 -7.29 -18.53
N PHE A 8 9.66 -6.68 -17.34
CA PHE A 8 9.67 -5.24 -17.12
C PHE A 8 10.80 -4.87 -16.16
N PRO A 9 12.07 -4.94 -16.60
CA PRO A 9 13.24 -4.78 -15.73
C PRO A 9 13.34 -3.40 -15.06
N ASN A 10 12.67 -2.39 -15.61
CA ASN A 10 12.65 -1.03 -15.07
C ASN A 10 11.41 -0.73 -14.20
N ARG A 11 10.53 -1.72 -13.98
CA ARG A 11 9.29 -1.56 -13.22
C ARG A 11 9.55 -1.69 -11.73
N LEU A 12 9.12 -0.71 -10.97
CA LEU A 12 8.91 -0.85 -9.54
C LEU A 12 7.52 -1.41 -9.26
N ARG A 13 7.43 -2.41 -8.38
CA ARG A 13 6.17 -2.99 -7.93
C ARG A 13 5.93 -2.69 -6.46
N LEU A 14 4.96 -1.81 -6.20
CA LEU A 14 4.57 -1.41 -4.85
C LEU A 14 3.25 -2.06 -4.48
N LYS A 15 3.27 -2.92 -3.47
CA LYS A 15 2.08 -3.54 -2.90
C LYS A 15 1.70 -2.83 -1.61
N LEU A 16 0.44 -2.43 -1.51
CA LEU A 16 -0.19 -2.14 -0.23
C LEU A 16 -1.02 -3.36 0.15
N ASP A 17 -0.67 -3.99 1.27
CA ASP A 17 -1.47 -5.03 1.91
C ASP A 17 -2.00 -4.48 3.22
N ILE A 18 -3.32 -4.50 3.41
CA ILE A 18 -3.98 -4.11 4.65
C ILE A 18 -4.68 -5.32 5.24
N GLN A 19 -4.53 -5.48 6.56
CA GLN A 19 -5.24 -6.49 7.33
C GLN A 19 -6.10 -5.82 8.40
N ASN A 20 -7.42 -5.95 8.24
CA ASN A 20 -8.38 -5.36 9.14
C ASN A 20 -8.75 -6.35 10.24
N GLY A 21 -8.40 -6.00 11.47
CA GLY A 21 -8.66 -6.77 12.67
C GLY A 21 -10.07 -6.65 13.22
N ARG A 22 -10.86 -5.71 12.70
CA ARG A 22 -12.21 -5.40 13.18
C ARG A 22 -13.08 -6.65 13.19
N ALA A 23 -13.83 -6.81 14.29
CA ALA A 23 -14.79 -7.90 14.43
C ALA A 23 -15.80 -7.92 13.26
N GLY A 24 -16.10 -9.12 12.76
CA GLY A 24 -17.00 -9.31 11.60
C GLY A 24 -16.34 -9.19 10.23
N VAL A 25 -15.06 -8.79 10.14
CA VAL A 25 -14.29 -8.87 8.89
C VAL A 25 -13.74 -10.29 8.72
N VAL A 26 -14.33 -11.03 7.78
CA VAL A 26 -13.94 -12.40 7.44
C VAL A 26 -12.75 -12.40 6.48
N TRP A 27 -12.83 -11.61 5.41
CA TRP A 27 -11.74 -11.42 4.45
C TRP A 27 -10.80 -10.32 4.94
N ARG A 28 -9.96 -10.67 5.92
CA ARG A 28 -9.10 -9.70 6.61
C ARG A 28 -8.05 -9.07 5.70
N GLY A 29 -7.40 -9.84 4.82
CA GLY A 29 -6.37 -9.31 3.91
C GLY A 29 -6.98 -8.72 2.64
N GLN A 30 -6.65 -7.47 2.33
CA GLN A 30 -6.97 -6.81 1.06
C GLN A 30 -5.72 -6.10 0.54
N SER A 31 -5.48 -6.19 -0.76
CA SER A 31 -4.32 -5.55 -1.37
C SER A 31 -4.58 -4.98 -2.75
N ILE A 32 -3.69 -4.08 -3.13
CA ILE A 32 -3.44 -3.59 -4.49
C ILE A 32 -1.95 -3.73 -4.80
N ILE A 33 -1.61 -3.87 -6.08
CA ILE A 33 -0.22 -3.80 -6.56
C ILE A 33 -0.17 -2.72 -7.63
N MET A 34 0.61 -1.67 -7.37
CA MET A 34 0.93 -0.63 -8.33
C MET A 34 2.19 -1.04 -9.10
N ASN A 35 2.03 -1.16 -10.41
CA ASN A 35 3.14 -1.35 -11.34
C ASN A 35 3.54 0.04 -11.87
N ILE A 36 4.76 0.48 -11.54
CA ILE A 36 5.28 1.79 -11.93
C ILE A 36 6.37 1.55 -12.95
N ASP A 37 6.04 1.73 -14.22
CA ASP A 37 6.97 1.55 -15.32
C ASP A 37 7.99 2.70 -15.40
N ASP A 38 9.16 2.40 -15.93
CA ASP A 38 10.25 3.36 -16.17
C ASP A 38 10.65 4.20 -14.95
N SER A 39 10.52 3.65 -13.74
CA SER A 39 10.85 4.32 -12.47
C SER A 39 12.32 4.23 -12.06
N LEU A 40 13.10 3.36 -12.71
CA LEU A 40 14.50 3.15 -12.37
C LEU A 40 15.29 4.47 -12.49
N ASN A 41 16.04 4.80 -11.43
CA ASN A 41 16.86 6.02 -11.33
C ASN A 41 16.09 7.34 -11.46
N LYS A 42 14.79 7.36 -11.11
CA LYS A 42 13.97 8.57 -11.11
C LYS A 42 13.31 8.77 -9.75
N TRP A 43 13.23 10.02 -9.32
CA TRP A 43 12.34 10.40 -8.23
C TRP A 43 10.90 10.28 -8.69
N ILE A 44 10.08 9.60 -7.88
CA ILE A 44 8.64 9.46 -8.08
C ILE A 44 7.95 9.79 -6.76
N HIS A 45 6.79 10.40 -6.84
CA HIS A 45 5.95 10.62 -5.68
C HIS A 45 4.84 9.57 -5.66
N VAL A 46 4.72 8.83 -4.56
CA VAL A 46 3.75 7.75 -4.41
C VAL A 46 2.92 7.98 -3.17
N VAL A 47 1.59 7.87 -3.31
CA VAL A 47 0.66 7.81 -2.17
C VAL A 47 -0.12 6.50 -2.27
N LEU A 48 -0.19 5.78 -1.16
CA LEU A 48 -1.05 4.62 -0.99
C LEU A 48 -2.01 4.94 0.15
N SER A 49 -3.31 4.83 -0.10
CA SER A 49 -4.34 5.30 0.83
C SER A 49 -5.48 4.29 0.98
N TYR A 50 -6.09 4.24 2.15
CA TYR A 50 -7.34 3.54 2.39
C TYR A 50 -8.38 4.53 2.94
N ASN A 51 -9.52 4.63 2.27
CA ASN A 51 -10.65 5.45 2.71
C ASN A 51 -11.76 4.57 3.30
N ALA A 52 -11.98 4.65 4.61
CA ALA A 52 -12.96 3.84 5.32
C ALA A 52 -14.42 4.10 4.90
N THR A 53 -14.76 5.35 4.58
CA THR A 53 -16.12 5.76 4.17
C THR A 53 -16.53 5.09 2.85
N THR A 54 -15.60 5.00 1.89
CA THR A 54 -15.84 4.35 0.60
C THR A 54 -15.40 2.89 0.57
N SER A 55 -14.60 2.46 1.55
CA SER A 55 -13.90 1.18 1.60
C SER A 55 -12.97 0.94 0.41
N THR A 56 -12.33 2.00 -0.08
CA THR A 56 -11.46 1.93 -1.28
C THR A 56 -10.00 2.06 -0.90
N ILE A 57 -9.16 1.17 -1.43
CA ILE A 57 -7.71 1.36 -1.46
C ILE A 57 -7.36 2.06 -2.76
N SER A 58 -6.61 3.14 -2.69
CA SER A 58 -6.16 3.92 -3.84
C SER A 58 -4.64 4.03 -3.87
N GLY A 59 -4.10 4.06 -5.08
CA GLY A 59 -2.70 4.31 -5.35
C GLY A 59 -2.56 5.50 -6.30
N TYR A 60 -1.70 6.43 -5.93
CA TYR A 60 -1.40 7.64 -6.68
C TYR A 60 0.07 7.65 -7.09
N LEU A 61 0.33 8.12 -8.32
CA LEU A 61 1.66 8.34 -8.86
C LEU A 61 1.73 9.78 -9.34
N ASN A 62 2.75 10.51 -8.87
CA ASN A 62 3.03 11.90 -9.28
C ASN A 62 1.79 12.81 -9.19
N GLY A 63 1.04 12.68 -8.09
CA GLY A 63 -0.11 13.53 -7.77
C GLY A 63 -1.42 13.14 -8.46
N ALA A 64 -1.46 12.03 -9.20
CA ALA A 64 -2.67 11.53 -9.87
C ALA A 64 -3.01 10.11 -9.45
N VAL A 65 -4.30 9.79 -9.33
CA VAL A 65 -4.77 8.42 -9.06
C VAL A 65 -4.47 7.54 -10.28
N VAL A 66 -3.89 6.37 -10.04
CA VAL A 66 -3.57 5.38 -11.09
C VAL A 66 -4.19 4.03 -10.84
N LEU A 67 -4.62 3.75 -9.61
CA LEU A 67 -5.25 2.50 -9.23
C LEU A 67 -6.23 2.74 -8.08
N ALA A 68 -7.40 2.13 -8.13
CA ALA A 68 -8.37 2.12 -7.04
C ALA A 68 -9.08 0.77 -6.99
N LYS A 69 -9.36 0.28 -5.78
CA LYS A 69 -10.05 -0.99 -5.56
C LYS A 69 -10.99 -0.89 -4.36
N LEU A 70 -12.27 -1.17 -4.59
CA LEU A 70 -13.25 -1.37 -3.53
C LEU A 70 -12.95 -2.68 -2.77
N CYS A 71 -12.92 -2.59 -1.45
CA CYS A 71 -12.65 -3.70 -0.55
C CYS A 71 -13.92 -4.16 0.15
N TYR A 72 -14.00 -5.47 0.38
CA TYR A 72 -15.13 -6.13 1.03
C TYR A 72 -14.66 -6.89 2.25
N ALA A 73 -15.50 -6.92 3.29
CA ALA A 73 -15.27 -7.66 4.52
C ALA A 73 -15.58 -9.17 4.39
N ASN A 74 -16.17 -9.59 3.27
CA ASN A 74 -16.42 -10.99 2.92
C ASN A 74 -16.47 -11.16 1.38
N ASN A 75 -16.69 -12.38 0.89
CA ASN A 75 -16.73 -12.69 -0.53
C ASN A 75 -17.85 -11.96 -1.28
N PRO A 76 -17.55 -10.96 -2.13
CA PRO A 76 -18.58 -10.27 -2.90
C PRO A 76 -19.14 -11.12 -4.04
N GLY A 77 -18.47 -12.22 -4.42
CA GLY A 77 -18.86 -13.07 -5.55
C GLY A 77 -18.48 -12.50 -6.92
N GLY A 78 -18.12 -11.22 -7.00
CA GLY A 78 -17.67 -10.56 -8.22
C GLY A 78 -17.60 -9.03 -8.04
N PRO A 79 -17.20 -8.29 -9.09
CA PRO A 79 -17.10 -6.82 -9.04
C PRO A 79 -18.40 -6.12 -8.63
N ASP A 80 -19.54 -6.63 -9.10
CA ASP A 80 -20.87 -6.08 -8.84
C ASP A 80 -21.50 -6.53 -7.50
N ASN A 81 -20.73 -7.24 -6.67
CA ASN A 81 -21.15 -7.72 -5.35
C ASN A 81 -22.48 -8.51 -5.33
N PRO A 82 -22.67 -9.55 -6.17
CA PRO A 82 -23.91 -10.35 -6.17
C PRO A 82 -24.21 -11.02 -4.82
N ASN A 83 -23.18 -11.27 -3.99
CA ASN A 83 -23.38 -11.85 -2.66
C ASN A 83 -23.81 -10.84 -1.60
N ASN A 84 -23.96 -9.55 -1.96
CA ASN A 84 -24.25 -8.46 -1.04
C ASN A 84 -23.29 -8.44 0.17
N ALA A 85 -22.00 -8.71 -0.08
CA ALA A 85 -20.99 -8.70 0.96
C ALA A 85 -20.85 -7.30 1.57
N PRO A 86 -20.67 -7.20 2.89
CA PRO A 86 -20.41 -5.92 3.54
C PRO A 86 -19.11 -5.32 3.03
N LYS A 87 -19.09 -3.99 2.89
CA LYS A 87 -17.86 -3.25 2.59
C LYS A 87 -16.86 -3.34 3.75
N TYR A 88 -15.59 -3.14 3.43
CA TYR A 88 -14.49 -3.32 4.39
C TYR A 88 -14.56 -2.37 5.60
N GLY A 89 -15.07 -1.14 5.41
CA GLY A 89 -15.48 -0.18 6.44
C GLY A 89 -14.32 0.37 7.29
N ASN A 90 -14.61 0.70 8.55
CA ASN A 90 -13.57 1.18 9.47
C ASN A 90 -12.42 0.17 9.56
N PHE A 91 -11.20 0.71 9.53
CA PHE A 91 -9.98 -0.07 9.62
C PHE A 91 -9.48 -0.12 11.06
N GLU A 92 -9.18 -1.31 11.55
CA GLU A 92 -8.63 -1.52 12.88
C GLU A 92 -7.35 -2.34 12.76
N MET A 93 -6.20 -1.71 13.03
CA MET A 93 -4.94 -2.43 13.14
C MET A 93 -4.92 -3.22 14.45
N VAL A 94 -4.76 -4.54 14.36
CA VAL A 94 -4.61 -5.43 15.52
C VAL A 94 -3.33 -6.25 15.38
N GLY A 95 -2.77 -6.70 16.51
CA GLY A 95 -1.59 -7.57 16.50
C GLY A 95 -0.31 -6.87 16.01
N THR A 96 -0.26 -5.54 16.02
CA THR A 96 0.96 -4.78 15.75
C THR A 96 1.86 -4.71 16.98
N ASN A 97 3.16 -4.63 16.77
CA ASN A 97 4.17 -4.35 17.81
C ASN A 97 4.54 -2.85 17.90
N GLY A 98 3.82 -2.00 17.16
CA GLY A 98 4.04 -0.55 17.13
C GLY A 98 5.28 -0.09 16.37
N LYS A 99 5.98 -0.98 15.65
CA LYS A 99 7.20 -0.67 14.91
C LYS A 99 6.93 -0.56 13.42
N VAL A 100 7.70 0.29 12.74
CA VAL A 100 7.69 0.46 11.29
C VAL A 100 9.08 0.15 10.75
N VAL A 101 9.15 -0.54 9.61
CA VAL A 101 10.39 -0.90 8.92
C VAL A 101 10.38 -0.30 7.53
N PHE A 102 11.49 0.32 7.16
CA PHE A 102 11.73 0.81 5.81
C PHE A 102 12.84 0.01 5.16
N GLY A 103 12.74 -0.15 3.85
CA GLY A 103 13.80 -0.75 3.04
C GLY A 103 13.94 -2.26 3.13
N THR A 104 13.20 -2.96 3.99
CA THR A 104 13.23 -4.44 4.06
C THR A 104 11.90 -5.01 4.57
N HIS A 105 11.78 -6.34 4.59
CA HIS A 105 10.64 -7.05 5.16
C HIS A 105 10.79 -7.18 6.68
N GLN A 106 9.67 -7.14 7.42
CA GLN A 106 9.68 -7.21 8.89
C GLN A 106 10.26 -8.50 9.49
N PHE A 107 10.35 -9.57 8.70
CA PHE A 107 10.95 -10.86 9.10
C PHE A 107 12.44 -10.97 8.75
N GLU A 108 13.01 -10.00 8.03
CA GLU A 108 14.43 -9.90 7.65
C GLU A 108 15.24 -9.00 8.60
N THR A 109 14.61 -8.44 9.63
CA THR A 109 15.31 -7.60 10.62
C THR A 109 16.02 -8.47 11.65
N THR A 110 17.07 -7.95 12.31
CA THR A 110 17.73 -8.63 13.42
C THR A 110 17.57 -7.83 14.72
N PRO A 111 16.76 -8.29 15.71
CA PRO A 111 15.88 -9.46 15.66
C PRO A 111 14.65 -9.26 14.75
N PRO A 112 13.97 -10.33 14.30
CA PRO A 112 12.73 -10.23 13.53
C PRO A 112 11.64 -9.47 14.28
N LEU A 113 10.84 -8.67 13.57
CA LEU A 113 9.73 -7.92 14.16
C LEU A 113 8.41 -8.70 14.20
N ASN A 114 8.39 -9.89 13.64
CA ASN A 114 7.29 -10.84 13.74
C ASN A 114 7.84 -12.25 14.03
N ASN A 115 6.97 -13.26 13.94
CA ASN A 115 7.36 -14.67 14.15
C ASN A 115 7.99 -15.32 12.90
N GLY A 116 8.50 -14.52 11.97
CA GLY A 116 9.15 -15.00 10.75
C GLY A 116 10.66 -15.15 10.91
N SER A 117 11.31 -15.56 9.81
CA SER A 117 12.77 -15.64 9.68
C SER A 117 13.17 -15.27 8.26
N ASP A 118 14.44 -14.92 8.07
CA ASP A 118 15.05 -14.57 6.79
C ASP A 118 14.70 -15.57 5.67
N GLN A 119 14.41 -15.02 4.49
CA GLN A 119 13.96 -15.71 3.29
C GLN A 119 14.81 -15.28 2.08
N PRO A 120 15.38 -16.23 1.31
CA PRO A 120 16.25 -15.89 0.17
C PRO A 120 15.60 -15.04 -0.93
N TRP A 121 14.26 -15.03 -1.01
CA TRP A 121 13.51 -14.29 -2.01
C TRP A 121 13.17 -12.85 -1.58
N ALA A 122 13.32 -12.50 -0.30
CA ALA A 122 12.85 -11.23 0.27
C ALA A 122 13.96 -10.17 0.25
N THR A 123 14.22 -9.62 -0.93
CA THR A 123 15.28 -8.63 -1.11
C THR A 123 14.91 -7.26 -0.53
N SER A 124 15.89 -6.56 0.05
CA SER A 124 15.76 -5.18 0.50
C SER A 124 15.64 -4.18 -0.67
N PHE A 125 14.99 -3.05 -0.42
CA PHE A 125 14.96 -1.92 -1.36
C PHE A 125 16.35 -1.28 -1.44
N ALA A 126 16.89 -1.20 -2.65
CA ALA A 126 18.21 -0.62 -2.93
C ALA A 126 18.14 0.80 -3.52
N GLY A 127 17.04 1.53 -3.28
CA GLY A 127 16.84 2.89 -3.78
C GLY A 127 16.91 3.96 -2.69
N LEU A 128 16.79 5.22 -3.10
CA LEU A 128 16.64 6.36 -2.20
C LEU A 128 15.17 6.55 -1.82
N MET A 129 14.93 7.07 -0.62
CA MET A 129 13.61 7.46 -0.12
C MET A 129 13.75 8.79 0.60
N ASP A 130 12.78 9.67 0.43
CA ASP A 130 12.72 10.96 1.10
C ASP A 130 11.26 11.34 1.36
N GLU A 131 11.04 12.31 2.25
CA GLU A 131 9.74 12.96 2.49
C GLU A 131 8.60 12.01 2.89
N PHE A 132 8.93 10.99 3.69
CA PHE A 132 7.97 10.01 4.18
C PHE A 132 6.95 10.64 5.13
N ARG A 133 5.67 10.40 4.85
CA ARG A 133 4.53 10.86 5.67
C ARG A 133 3.50 9.74 5.85
N MET A 134 2.84 9.76 7.00
CA MET A 134 1.72 8.87 7.31
C MET A 134 0.61 9.69 7.96
N TYR A 135 -0.62 9.48 7.49
CA TYR A 135 -1.82 10.18 7.94
C TYR A 135 -2.79 9.17 8.54
N ASP A 136 -3.59 9.63 9.51
CA ASP A 136 -4.70 8.88 10.10
C ASP A 136 -6.02 9.05 9.30
N SER A 137 -5.96 9.78 8.19
CA SER A 137 -7.07 10.08 7.31
C SER A 137 -6.68 9.87 5.84
N ALA A 138 -7.70 9.59 5.02
CA ALA A 138 -7.51 9.47 3.58
C ALA A 138 -7.49 10.86 2.93
N LEU A 139 -6.34 11.23 2.37
CA LEU A 139 -6.22 12.42 1.54
C LEU A 139 -7.12 12.31 0.30
N THR A 140 -7.73 13.44 -0.05
CA THR A 140 -8.46 13.62 -1.30
C THR A 140 -7.50 13.73 -2.50
N ASP A 141 -8.01 13.50 -3.71
CA ASP A 141 -7.23 13.64 -4.94
C ASP A 141 -6.57 15.02 -5.06
N ASN A 142 -7.27 16.08 -4.65
CA ASN A 142 -6.76 17.44 -4.68
C ASN A 142 -5.62 17.65 -3.67
N GLU A 143 -5.72 17.08 -2.47
CA GLU A 143 -4.66 17.15 -1.46
C GLU A 143 -3.42 16.40 -1.91
N VAL A 144 -3.57 15.21 -2.51
CA VAL A 144 -2.45 14.44 -3.07
C VAL A 144 -1.78 15.19 -4.23
N SER A 145 -2.58 15.81 -5.10
CA SER A 145 -2.06 16.65 -6.19
C SER A 145 -1.32 17.88 -5.68
N ALA A 146 -1.84 18.52 -4.63
CA ALA A 146 -1.21 19.67 -4.00
C ALA A 146 0.12 19.28 -3.33
N LEU A 147 0.14 18.18 -2.57
CA LEU A 147 1.36 17.62 -1.98
C LEU A 147 2.45 17.44 -3.05
N PHE A 148 2.14 16.72 -4.13
CA PHE A 148 3.10 16.47 -5.20
C PHE A 148 3.69 17.76 -5.79
N LYS A 149 2.86 18.80 -5.98
CA LYS A 149 3.32 20.08 -6.54
C LYS A 149 4.24 20.80 -5.56
N LEU A 150 3.92 20.81 -4.27
CA LEU A 150 4.75 21.41 -3.23
C LEU A 150 6.13 20.73 -3.17
N GLU A 151 6.16 19.40 -3.13
CA GLU A 151 7.40 18.62 -3.13
C GLU A 151 8.27 18.89 -4.36
N LYS A 152 7.64 19.00 -5.53
CA LYS A 152 8.34 19.31 -6.78
C LYS A 152 8.96 20.72 -6.77
N ASP A 153 8.40 21.64 -6.00
CA ASP A 153 8.86 23.01 -5.85
C ASP A 153 9.84 23.17 -4.65
N ASN A 154 10.39 22.06 -4.14
CA ASN A 154 11.32 21.97 -2.99
C ASN A 154 10.72 22.49 -1.66
N ARG A 155 9.45 22.18 -1.36
CA ARG A 155 8.81 22.56 -0.09
C ARG A 155 7.84 21.53 0.45
#